data_AF-H8Z1X3-F1
#
_entry.id   AF-H8Z1X3-F1
#
_cell.length_a   1.000
_cell.length_b   1.000
_cell.length_c   1.000
_cell.angle_alpha   90.00
_cell.angle_beta   90.00
_cell.angle_gamma   90.00
#
_symmetry.space_group_name_H-M   'P 1'
#
loop_
_entity.id
_entity.type
_entity.pdbx_description
1 polymer ?
#
loop_
_entity_poly.entity_id
_entity_poly.type
_entity_poly.pdbx_seq_one_letter_code
_entity_poly.pdbx_strand_id
1 'polypeptide(L)'
;MDALVRERAYLAKPTPTFLNVLVFFEKHQVIASVAQWHRVRKMRNDAAHDYDLDPAATAAHFNQIHEELPELVQTAVRLVAFCQQWLDCTPLDHELHHVLMARLS
;
A
#
# COMPACT_ATOMS: atom_id res chain seq x y z
N MET A 1 26.84 11.48 -24.93
CA MET A 1 25.99 10.27 -24.89
C MET A 1 24.68 10.62 -25.57
N ASP A 2 24.36 9.95 -26.68
CA ASP A 2 23.15 10.21 -27.48
C ASP A 2 21.87 9.84 -26.73
N ALA A 3 20.79 10.61 -26.95
CA ALA A 3 19.47 10.38 -26.34
C ALA A 3 18.95 8.95 -26.55
N LEU A 4 19.24 8.36 -27.72
CA LEU A 4 18.94 6.97 -28.09
C LEU A 4 19.61 5.93 -27.18
N VAL A 5 20.85 6.19 -26.73
CA VAL A 5 21.56 5.31 -25.80
C VAL A 5 20.92 5.38 -24.41
N ARG A 6 20.48 6.56 -24.01
CA ARG A 6 19.82 6.80 -22.71
C ARG A 6 18.42 6.20 -22.66
N GLU A 7 17.65 6.29 -23.74
CA GLU A 7 16.33 5.66 -23.89
C GLU A 7 16.44 4.12 -23.86
N ARG A 8 17.37 3.54 -24.63
CA ARG A 8 17.63 2.10 -24.61
C ARG A 8 18.08 1.61 -23.25
N ALA A 9 18.93 2.36 -22.56
CA ALA A 9 19.35 2.04 -21.20
C ALA A 9 18.20 2.12 -20.18
N TYR A 10 17.21 3.01 -20.39
CA TYR A 10 16.03 3.09 -19.55
C TYR A 10 15.09 1.90 -19.77
N LEU A 11 14.84 1.52 -21.03
CA LEU A 11 14.01 0.38 -21.40
C LEU A 11 14.64 -0.98 -21.04
N ALA A 12 15.97 -1.06 -20.97
CA ALA A 12 16.70 -2.26 -20.55
C ALA A 12 16.77 -2.42 -19.02
N LYS A 13 16.27 -1.46 -18.23
CA LYS A 13 16.23 -1.62 -16.77
C LYS A 13 15.26 -2.74 -16.42
N PRO A 14 15.66 -3.71 -15.57
CA PRO A 14 14.74 -4.71 -15.08
C PRO A 14 13.54 -4.00 -14.46
N THR A 15 12.33 -4.35 -14.92
CA THR A 15 11.11 -3.85 -14.30
C THR A 15 11.14 -4.25 -12.83
N PRO A 16 10.99 -3.31 -11.88
CA PRO A 16 11.01 -3.66 -10.47
C PRO A 16 9.91 -4.69 -10.18
N THR A 17 10.27 -5.77 -9.51
CA THR A 17 9.30 -6.76 -9.06
C THR A 17 8.36 -6.11 -8.04
N PHE A 18 7.19 -6.71 -7.81
CA PHE A 18 6.31 -6.24 -6.74
C PHE A 18 7.02 -6.21 -5.38
N LEU A 19 7.91 -7.19 -5.12
CA LEU A 19 8.74 -7.21 -3.92
C LEU A 19 9.68 -6.00 -3.85
N ASN A 20 10.29 -5.59 -4.97
CA ASN A 20 11.14 -4.39 -5.00
C ASN A 20 10.33 -3.13 -4.63
N VAL A 21 9.07 -3.04 -5.04
CA VAL A 21 8.17 -1.93 -4.68
C VAL A 21 7.86 -1.94 -3.18
N LEU A 22 7.59 -3.12 -2.59
CA LEU A 22 7.33 -3.23 -1.16
C LEU A 22 8.56 -2.88 -0.32
N VAL A 23 9.73 -3.39 -0.68
CA VAL A 23 11.00 -3.07 -0.01
C VAL A 23 11.30 -1.57 -0.11
N PHE A 24 11.03 -0.95 -1.27
CA PHE A 24 11.16 0.49 -1.44
C PHE A 24 10.26 1.26 -0.47
N PHE A 25 8.99 0.90 -0.37
CA PHE A 25 8.05 1.59 0.52
C PHE A 25 8.29 1.31 2.01
N GLU A 26 8.79 0.12 2.36
CA GLU A 26 9.24 -0.19 3.73
C GLU A 26 10.44 0.70 4.11
N LYS A 27 11.44 0.83 3.23
CA LYS A 27 12.60 1.70 3.44
C LYS A 27 12.21 3.17 3.65
N HIS A 28 11.18 3.64 2.96
CA HIS A 28 10.64 5.00 3.11
C HIS A 28 9.53 5.10 4.16
N GLN A 29 9.34 4.06 4.97
CA GLN A 29 8.39 4.03 6.10
C GLN A 29 6.93 4.27 5.68
N VAL A 30 6.58 4.00 4.42
CA VAL A 30 5.19 4.06 3.95
C VAL A 30 4.41 2.87 4.46
N ILE A 31 5.01 1.67 4.40
CA ILE A 31 4.50 0.46 5.06
C ILE A 31 5.39 0.13 6.27
N ALA A 32 4.80 -0.43 7.33
CA ALA A 32 5.56 -0.83 8.51
C ALA A 32 6.50 -2.01 8.25
N SER A 33 6.04 -3.02 7.51
CA SER A 33 6.92 -4.05 6.94
C SER A 33 6.34 -4.75 5.72
N VAL A 34 7.23 -5.33 4.88
CA VAL A 34 6.85 -6.21 3.77
C VAL A 34 6.06 -7.42 4.29
N ALA A 35 6.48 -7.99 5.43
CA ALA A 35 5.82 -9.15 6.04
C ALA A 35 4.39 -8.84 6.49
N GLN A 36 4.18 -7.70 7.16
CA GLN A 36 2.85 -7.27 7.57
C GLN A 36 1.95 -6.99 6.35
N TRP A 37 2.47 -6.29 5.33
CA TRP A 37 1.71 -6.05 4.11
C TRP A 37 1.24 -7.35 3.44
N HIS A 38 2.11 -8.36 3.35
CA HIS A 38 1.73 -9.66 2.82
C HIS A 38 0.66 -10.37 3.66
N ARG A 39 0.75 -10.29 4.99
CA ARG A 39 -0.24 -10.86 5.91
C ARG A 39 -1.62 -10.24 5.65
N VAL A 40 -1.71 -8.91 5.64
CA VAL A 40 -2.97 -8.18 5.43
C VAL A 40 -3.54 -8.44 4.04
N ARG A 41 -2.68 -8.44 3.02
CA ARG A 41 -3.09 -8.79 1.64
C ARG A 41 -3.65 -10.21 1.56
N LYS A 42 -3.05 -11.17 2.26
CA LYS A 42 -3.55 -12.54 2.31
C LYS A 42 -4.92 -12.60 2.98
N MET A 43 -5.08 -12.00 4.17
CA MET A 43 -6.38 -11.99 4.87
C MET A 43 -7.50 -11.39 4.02
N ARG A 44 -7.24 -10.27 3.33
CA ARG A 44 -8.18 -9.68 2.37
C ARG A 44 -8.50 -10.62 1.21
N ASN A 45 -7.50 -11.31 0.65
CA ASN A 45 -7.72 -12.25 -0.44
C ASN A 45 -8.58 -13.44 0.00
N ASP A 46 -8.30 -13.99 1.18
CA ASP A 46 -9.07 -15.09 1.76
C ASP A 46 -10.51 -14.66 2.00
N ALA A 47 -10.74 -13.45 2.55
CA ALA A 47 -12.08 -12.89 2.73
C ALA A 47 -12.86 -12.64 1.44
N ALA A 48 -12.22 -12.59 0.27
CA ALA A 48 -12.90 -12.34 -0.99
C ALA A 48 -13.27 -13.64 -1.74
N HIS A 49 -12.64 -14.77 -1.39
CA HIS A 49 -12.74 -16.01 -2.17
C HIS A 49 -13.11 -17.24 -1.34
N ASP A 50 -12.91 -17.22 -0.03
CA ASP A 50 -12.97 -18.41 0.84
C ASP A 50 -14.00 -18.19 1.97
N TYR A 51 -15.24 -17.88 1.58
CA TYR A 51 -16.33 -17.77 2.54
C TYR A 51 -16.72 -19.16 3.03
N ASP A 52 -16.53 -19.41 4.33
CA ASP A 52 -17.05 -20.60 4.98
C ASP A 52 -18.58 -20.49 5.13
N LEU A 53 -19.27 -21.63 5.12
CA LEU A 53 -20.70 -21.69 5.42
C LEU A 53 -20.98 -21.53 6.93
N ASP A 54 -19.95 -21.59 7.77
CA ASP A 54 -20.03 -21.26 9.19
C ASP A 54 -19.99 -19.74 9.42
N PRO A 55 -21.10 -19.14 9.90
CA PRO A 55 -21.15 -17.71 10.23
C PRO A 55 -20.17 -17.31 11.33
N ALA A 56 -19.84 -18.21 12.26
CA ALA A 56 -18.92 -17.91 13.36
C ALA A 56 -17.47 -17.76 12.86
N ALA A 57 -17.02 -18.69 12.00
CA ALA A 57 -15.72 -18.60 11.33
C ALA A 57 -15.61 -17.33 10.47
N THR A 58 -16.67 -17.01 9.73
CA THR A 58 -16.74 -15.79 8.91
C THR A 58 -16.65 -14.52 9.77
N ALA A 59 -17.40 -14.45 10.88
CA ALA A 59 -17.35 -13.30 11.78
C ALA A 59 -15.97 -13.14 12.44
N ALA A 60 -15.34 -14.24 12.86
CA ALA A 60 -13.98 -14.21 13.43
C ALA A 60 -12.96 -13.67 12.42
N HIS A 61 -13.05 -14.09 11.16
CA HIS A 61 -12.18 -13.61 10.09
C HIS A 61 -12.36 -12.12 9.81
N PHE A 62 -13.60 -11.63 9.76
CA PHE A 62 -13.85 -10.19 9.58
C PHE A 62 -13.37 -9.36 10.77
N ASN A 63 -13.46 -9.87 12.01
CA ASN A 63 -12.90 -9.19 13.17
C ASN A 63 -11.38 -9.04 13.07
N GLN A 64 -10.67 -10.08 12.60
CA GLN A 64 -9.22 -10.00 12.35
C GLN A 64 -8.87 -8.96 11.27
N ILE A 65 -9.66 -8.89 10.19
CA ILE A 65 -9.46 -7.85 9.17
C ILE A 65 -9.72 -6.46 9.75
N HIS A 66 -10.76 -6.32 10.59
CA HIS A 66 -11.09 -5.07 11.24
C HIS A 66 -9.96 -4.57 12.15
N GLU A 67 -9.27 -5.48 12.86
CA GLU A 67 -8.09 -5.15 13.68
C GLU A 67 -6.93 -4.57 12.87
N GLU A 68 -6.82 -4.88 11.57
CA GLU A 68 -5.76 -4.39 10.67
C GLU A 68 -6.13 -3.07 9.97
N LEU A 69 -7.40 -2.64 10.02
CA LEU A 69 -7.85 -1.39 9.39
C LEU A 69 -7.07 -0.15 9.83
N PRO A 70 -6.73 0.04 11.13
CA PRO A 70 -5.95 1.21 11.55
C PRO A 70 -4.61 1.32 10.82
N GLU A 71 -3.89 0.22 10.65
CA GLU A 71 -2.59 0.21 9.95
C GLU A 71 -2.76 0.42 8.43
N LEU A 72 -3.82 -0.10 7.83
CA LEU A 72 -4.13 0.16 6.42
C LEU A 72 -4.42 1.65 6.17
N VAL A 73 -5.22 2.28 7.04
CA VAL A 73 -5.49 3.71 6.99
C VAL A 73 -4.20 4.49 7.19
N GLN A 74 -3.39 4.12 8.18
CA GLN A 74 -2.11 4.79 8.43
C GLN A 74 -1.14 4.64 7.25
N THR A 75 -1.14 3.49 6.57
CA THR A 75 -0.36 3.28 5.34
C THR A 75 -0.78 4.24 4.24
N ALA A 76 -2.09 4.42 4.03
CA ALA A 76 -2.60 5.37 3.04
C ALA A 76 -2.19 6.81 3.38
N VAL A 77 -2.27 7.17 4.66
CA VAL A 77 -1.81 8.48 5.16
C VAL A 77 -0.32 8.69 4.88
N ARG A 78 0.53 7.71 5.23
CA ARG A 78 1.99 7.78 4.98
C ARG A 78 2.32 7.82 3.49
N LEU A 79 1.54 7.13 2.65
CA LEU A 79 1.70 7.19 1.21
C LEU A 79 1.39 8.58 0.65
N VAL A 80 0.32 9.23 1.10
CA VAL A 80 0.00 10.60 0.68
C VAL A 80 1.08 11.57 1.11
N ALA A 81 1.54 11.50 2.36
CA ALA A 81 2.63 12.33 2.86
C ALA A 81 3.93 12.11 2.05
N PHE A 82 4.24 10.86 1.73
CA PHE A 82 5.38 10.51 0.87
C PHE A 82 5.26 11.12 -0.53
N CYS A 83 4.10 10.99 -1.18
CA CYS A 83 3.88 11.57 -2.52
C CYS A 83 3.98 13.10 -2.49
N GLN A 84 3.43 13.77 -1.47
CA GLN A 84 3.57 15.21 -1.32
C GLN A 84 5.03 15.63 -1.18
N GLN A 85 5.78 14.94 -0.31
CA GLN A 85 7.18 15.26 -0.04
C GLN A 85 8.07 15.06 -1.28
N TRP A 86 7.84 13.99 -2.05
CA TRP A 86 8.76 13.57 -3.12
C TRP A 86 8.32 13.99 -4.52
N LEU A 87 7.03 14.20 -4.74
CA LEU A 87 6.44 14.47 -6.06
C LEU A 87 5.66 15.79 -6.12
N ASP A 88 5.52 16.50 -4.99
CA ASP A 88 4.76 17.75 -4.89
C ASP A 88 3.32 17.62 -5.42
N CYS A 89 2.68 16.50 -5.09
CA CYS A 89 1.31 16.21 -5.52
C CYS A 89 0.41 15.81 -4.36
N THR A 90 -0.88 16.05 -4.51
CA THR A 90 -1.93 15.71 -3.55
C THR A 90 -2.99 14.82 -4.20
N PRO A 91 -3.78 14.07 -3.40
CA PRO A 91 -4.94 13.36 -3.93
C PRO A 91 -5.89 14.34 -4.61
N LEU A 92 -6.42 13.95 -5.78
CA LEU A 92 -7.37 14.77 -6.54
C LEU A 92 -8.68 14.97 -5.78
N ASP A 93 -9.08 13.97 -4.99
CA ASP A 93 -10.23 14.06 -4.10
C ASP A 93 -9.86 14.84 -2.84
N HIS A 94 -10.43 16.05 -2.73
CA HIS A 94 -10.19 16.96 -1.61
C HIS A 94 -10.74 16.45 -0.28
N GLU A 95 -11.85 15.70 -0.28
CA GLU A 95 -12.43 15.14 0.94
C GLU A 95 -11.54 14.02 1.47
N LEU A 96 -11.14 13.09 0.59
CA LEU A 96 -10.18 12.04 0.94
C LEU A 96 -8.86 12.62 1.43
N HIS A 97 -8.34 13.63 0.74
CA HIS A 97 -7.12 14.32 1.16
C HIS A 97 -7.27 14.90 2.58
N HIS A 98 -8.36 15.64 2.85
CA HIS A 98 -8.61 16.23 4.16
C HIS A 98 -8.72 15.16 5.28
N VAL A 99 -9.49 14.10 5.04
CA VAL A 99 -9.67 12.99 6.00
C VAL A 99 -8.35 12.31 6.33
N LEU A 100 -7.48 12.10 5.34
CA LEU A 100 -6.18 11.48 5.55
C LEU A 100 -5.20 12.42 6.28
N MET A 101 -5.19 13.72 5.95
CA MET A 101 -4.30 14.68 6.61
C MET A 101 -4.69 14.95 8.07
N ALA A 102 -5.99 14.94 8.39
CA ALA A 102 -6.47 15.07 9.77
C ALA A 102 -6.01 13.93 10.71
N ARG A 103 -5.44 12.84 10.16
CA ARG A 103 -4.90 11.71 10.91
C ARG A 103 -3.36 11.70 11.01
N LEU A 104 -2.69 12.74 10.49
CA LEU A 104 -1.23 12.95 10.69
C LEU A 104 -0.90 13.76 11.95
N SER A 105 -1.87 14.50 12.48
CA SER A 105 -1.78 15.38 13.66
C SER A 105 -2.22 14.67 14.94
#